data_AF-A0A6B7PZA4-F1
#
_entry.id   AF-A0A6B7PZA4-F1
#
_cell.length_a   1.000
_cell.length_b   1.000
_cell.length_c   1.000
_cell.angle_alpha   90.00
_cell.angle_beta   90.00
_cell.angle_gamma   90.00
#
_symmetry.space_group_name_H-M   'P 1'
#
loop_
_entity.id
_entity.type
_entity.pdbx_description
1 polymer ?
#
loop_
_entity_poly.entity_id
_entity_poly.type
_entity_poly.pdbx_seq_one_letter_code
_entity_poly.pdbx_strand_id
1 'polypeptide(L)' 'MINAIEAQAQKVRDAYAAMGSVNPEYEREFDILSDMRRAQMAQEFRAERGLPSTAATPYD' A
#
# COMPACT_ATOMS: atom_id res chain seq x y z
N MET A 1 -1.55 -8.43 -8.02
CA MET A 1 -1.29 -7.39 -7.01
C MET A 1 -2.55 -7.01 -6.23
N ILE A 2 -3.69 -6.77 -6.90
CA ILE A 2 -4.96 -6.38 -6.24
C ILE A 2 -5.33 -7.27 -5.05
N ASN A 3 -5.34 -8.60 -5.23
CA ASN A 3 -5.68 -9.54 -4.14
C ASN A 3 -4.74 -9.44 -2.92
N ALA A 4 -3.46 -9.10 -3.12
CA ALA A 4 -2.50 -8.96 -2.03
C ALA A 4 -2.71 -7.64 -1.26
N ILE A 5 -3.07 -6.56 -1.97
CA ILE A 5 -3.39 -5.26 -1.37
C ILE A 5 -4.68 -5.37 -0.55
N GLU A 6 -5.69 -6.08 -1.05
CA GLU A 6 -6.93 -6.30 -0.30
C GLU A 6 -6.70 -7.16 0.95
N ALA A 7 -5.89 -8.22 0.86
CA ALA A 7 -5.53 -9.03 2.01
C ALA A 7 -4.76 -8.21 3.06
N GLN A 8 -3.83 -7.36 2.63
CA GLN A 8 -3.10 -6.47 3.54
C GLN A 8 -4.02 -5.41 4.16
N ALA A 9 -4.95 -4.85 3.39
CA ALA A 9 -5.96 -3.93 3.90
C ALA A 9 -6.85 -4.57 4.97
N GLN A 10 -7.15 -5.86 4.85
CA GLN A 10 -7.91 -6.57 5.87
C GLN A 10 -7.12 -6.66 7.18
N LYS A 11 -5.82 -6.99 7.14
CA LYS A 11 -4.96 -7.00 8.34
C LYS A 11 -4.90 -5.65 9.04
N VAL A 12 -4.82 -4.56 8.28
CA VAL A 12 -4.86 -3.20 8.85
C VAL A 12 -6.19 -2.93 9.57
N ARG A 13 -7.31 -3.34 8.99
CA ARG A 13 -8.64 -3.20 9.63
C ARG A 13 -8.74 -4.04 10.89
N ASP A 14 -8.24 -5.27 10.86
CA ASP A 14 -8.25 -6.16 12.01
C ASP A 14 -7.36 -5.61 13.14
N ALA A 15 -6.16 -5.12 12.81
CA ALA A 15 -5.25 -4.49 13.77
C ALA A 15 -5.80 -3.17 14.34
N TYR A 16 -6.50 -2.37 13.52
CA TYR A 16 -7.19 -1.16 13.96
C TYR A 16 -8.34 -1.48 14.91
N ALA A 17 -9.12 -2.53 14.61
CA ALA A 17 -10.22 -2.98 15.44
C ALA A 17 -9.77 -3.59 16.77
N ALA A 18 -8.51 -4.05 16.85
CA ALA A 18 -8.02 -4.84 17.97
C ALA A 18 -7.84 -4.07 19.29
N MET A 19 -7.75 -2.73 19.35
CA MET A 19 -7.60 -2.01 20.64
C MET A 19 -8.01 -0.52 20.63
N GLY A 20 -8.41 -0.02 21.81
CA GLY A 20 -8.70 1.39 22.12
C GLY A 20 -7.49 2.25 22.53
N SER A 21 -6.27 1.92 22.05
CA SER A 21 -5.04 2.70 22.28
C SER A 21 -4.07 2.56 21.08
N VAL A 22 -2.89 3.21 21.14
CA VAL A 22 -1.85 3.12 20.09
C VAL A 22 -1.43 1.66 19.89
N ASN A 23 -1.69 1.11 18.70
CA ASN A 23 -1.36 -0.27 18.34
C ASN A 23 -0.17 -0.30 17.35
N PRO A 24 1.03 -0.72 17.77
CA PRO A 24 2.19 -0.83 16.89
C PRO A 24 1.98 -1.81 15.72
N GLU A 25 1.09 -2.79 15.88
CA GLU A 25 0.75 -3.70 14.79
C GLU A 25 -0.06 -2.99 13.71
N TYR A 26 -0.95 -2.07 14.09
CA TYR A 26 -1.66 -1.24 13.12
C TYR A 26 -0.67 -0.37 12.32
N GLU A 27 0.26 0.31 12.98
CA GLU A 27 1.26 1.15 12.31
C GLU A 27 2.08 0.34 11.31
N ARG A 28 2.60 -0.83 11.74
CA ARG A 28 3.37 -1.73 10.88
C ARG A 28 2.56 -2.21 9.67
N GLU A 29 1.33 -2.69 9.88
CA GLU A 29 0.52 -3.20 8.79
C GLU A 29 0.08 -2.07 7.84
N PHE A 30 -0.12 -0.85 8.37
CA PHE A 30 -0.45 0.35 7.62
C PHE A 30 0.71 0.80 6.73
N ASP A 31 1.93 0.83 7.24
CA ASP A 31 3.12 1.18 6.46
C ASP A 31 3.30 0.22 5.27
N ILE A 32 3.16 -1.09 5.52
CA ILE A 32 3.20 -2.11 4.45
C ILE A 32 2.12 -1.84 3.40
N LEU A 33 0.89 -1.54 3.83
CA LEU A 33 -0.20 -1.24 2.89
C LEU A 33 0.07 0.04 2.08
N SER A 34 0.64 1.06 2.73
CA SER A 34 1.01 2.34 2.12
C SER A 34 2.02 2.13 0.99
N ASP A 35 3.08 1.37 1.25
CA ASP A 35 4.12 1.04 0.27
C ASP A 35 3.57 0.25 -0.91
N MET A 36 2.71 -0.75 -0.64
CA MET A 36 2.07 -1.53 -1.69
C MET A 36 1.20 -0.66 -2.61
N ARG A 37 0.45 0.30 -2.05
CA ARG A 37 -0.37 1.23 -2.82
C ARG A 37 0.48 2.23 -3.60
N ARG A 38 1.58 2.72 -3.03
CA ARG A 38 2.54 3.59 -3.75
C ARG A 38 3.14 2.88 -4.95
N ALA A 39 3.58 1.64 -4.78
CA ALA A 39 4.10 0.84 -5.88
C ALA A 39 3.06 0.60 -6.99
N GLN A 40 1.80 0.34 -6.62
CA GLN A 40 0.69 0.23 -7.57
C GLN A 40 0.46 1.54 -8.33
N MET A 41 0.36 2.67 -7.63
CA MET A 41 0.17 3.98 -8.25
C MET A 41 1.31 4.34 -9.19
N ALA A 42 2.56 4.04 -8.82
CA ALA A 42 3.73 4.23 -9.68
C ALA A 42 3.63 3.37 -10.96
N GLN A 43 3.19 2.12 -10.83
CA GLN A 43 3.01 1.23 -11.98
C GLN A 43 1.89 1.73 -12.92
N GLU A 44 0.74 2.11 -12.37
CA GLU A 44 -0.40 2.65 -13.13
C GLU A 44 -0.02 3.96 -13.82
N PHE A 45 0.64 4.88 -13.11
CA PHE A 45 1.14 6.14 -13.66
C PHE A 45 2.04 5.93 -14.88
N ARG A 46 2.96 4.95 -14.81
CA ARG A 46 3.86 4.60 -15.92
C ARG A 46 3.07 4.01 -17.08
N ALA A 47 2.17 3.07 -16.81
CA ALA A 47 1.35 2.41 -17.82
C ALA A 47 0.48 3.42 -18.60
N GLU A 48 -0.19 4.33 -17.90
CA GLU A 48 -1.05 5.37 -18.51
C GLU A 48 -0.27 6.32 -19.43
N ARG A 49 1.00 6.57 -19.11
CA ARG A 49 1.86 7.49 -19.88
C ARG A 49 2.78 6.78 -20.87
N GLY A 50 2.69 5.44 -20.98
CA GLY A 50 3.59 4.66 -21.82
C GLY A 50 5.07 4.77 -21.41
N LEU A 51 5.34 5.03 -20.14
CA LEU A 51 6.69 5.19 -19.61
C LEU A 51 7.31 3.82 -19.30
N PRO A 52 8.66 3.69 -19.42
CA PRO A 52 9.34 2.47 -19.01
C PRO A 52 9.18 2.21 -17.52
N SER A 53 9.30 0.95 -17.11
CA SER A 53 9.14 0.50 -15.71
C SER A 53 10.11 1.16 -14.73
N THR A 54 11.21 1.74 -15.23
CA THR A 54 12.26 2.42 -14.46
C THR A 54 12.10 3.94 -14.43
N ALA A 55 11.09 4.50 -15.10
CA ALA A 55 10.86 5.95 -15.08
C ALA A 55 10.48 6.40 -13.66
N ALA A 56 11.05 7.52 -13.24
CA ALA A 56 10.70 8.13 -11.95
C ALA A 56 9.23 8.56 -11.94
N THR A 57 8.57 8.36 -10.81
CA THR A 57 7.19 8.76 -10.56
C THR A 57 7.09 9.59 -9.27
N PRO A 58 6.03 10.39 -9.11
CA PRO A 58 5.77 11.09 -7.84
C PRO A 58 5.48 10.18 -6.64
N TYR A 59 5.42 8.86 -6.87
CA TYR A 59 5.06 7.85 -5.87
C TYR A 59 6.23 6.90 -5.54
N ASP A 60 7.41 7.12 -6.15
CA ASP A 60 8.65 6.43 -5.77
C ASP A 60 9.26 7.00 -4.47
#